data_AF-F9PPJ6-F1
#
_entry.id   AF-F9PPJ6-F1
#
_cell.length_a   1.000
_cell.length_b   1.000
_cell.length_c   1.000
_cell.angle_alpha   90.00
_cell.angle_beta   90.00
_cell.angle_gamma   90.00
#
_symmetry.space_group_name_H-M   'P 1'
#
loop_
_entity.id
_entity.type
_entity.pdbx_description
1 polymer ?
#
loop_
_entity_poly.entity_id
_entity_poly.type
_entity_poly.pdbx_seq_one_letter_code
_entity_poly.pdbx_strand_id
1 'polypeptide(L)'
;MDFTEKFTFDNFIKGKNNEFAMAAAEAVAKNPAGTYNPLFIYGNSGLGKTHLMKAIGYEIHKNFDCKVLYLSSEKFTIDLIDSIRDKSQNSESEFRKNIEM
;
A
#
# COMPACT_ATOMS: atom_id res chain seq x y z
N MET A 1 0.28 -9.24 -4.99
CA MET A 1 1.19 -8.40 -5.81
C MET A 1 2.53 -8.35 -5.07
N ASP A 2 3.64 -8.64 -5.74
CA ASP A 2 4.89 -9.02 -5.07
C ASP A 2 5.64 -7.80 -4.47
N PHE A 3 5.93 -7.84 -3.17
CA PHE A 3 6.78 -6.85 -2.51
C PHE A 3 8.24 -7.18 -2.83
N THR A 4 8.75 -6.63 -3.92
CA THR A 4 10.12 -6.89 -4.39
C THR A 4 11.14 -5.98 -3.72
N GLU A 5 12.39 -6.45 -3.59
CA GLU A 5 13.53 -5.64 -3.11
C GLU A 5 13.82 -4.37 -3.94
N LYS A 6 13.24 -4.23 -5.14
CA LYS A 6 13.36 -3.01 -5.96
C LYS A 6 12.72 -1.78 -5.31
N PHE A 7 11.70 -1.97 -4.48
CA PHE A 7 10.93 -0.88 -3.87
C PHE A 7 11.09 -0.88 -2.35
N THR A 8 12.31 -0.68 -1.88
CA THR A 8 12.68 -0.57 -0.46
C THR A 8 13.08 0.86 -0.11
N PHE A 9 13.13 1.20 1.19
CA PHE A 9 13.64 2.50 1.63
C PHE A 9 15.11 2.70 1.26
N ASP A 10 15.92 1.63 1.30
CA ASP A 10 17.34 1.67 0.92
C ASP A 10 17.56 2.09 -0.54
N ASN A 11 16.62 1.72 -1.42
CA ASN A 11 16.64 2.07 -2.84
C ASN A 11 15.95 3.41 -3.14
N PHE A 12 15.48 4.14 -2.12
CA PHE A 12 14.84 5.44 -2.28
C PHE A 12 15.84 6.57 -2.00
N ILE A 13 16.09 7.42 -2.99
CA ILE A 13 17.03 8.54 -2.84
C ILE A 13 16.38 9.64 -1.98
N LYS A 14 16.90 9.80 -0.76
CA LYS A 14 16.52 10.87 0.16
C LYS A 14 17.09 12.21 -0.29
N GLY A 15 16.25 13.25 -0.28
CA GLY A 15 16.63 14.63 -0.51
C GLY A 15 15.70 15.59 0.21
N LYS A 16 16.08 16.87 0.31
CA LYS A 16 15.32 17.89 1.07
C LYS A 16 13.83 17.95 0.72
N ASN A 17 13.48 17.69 -0.54
CA ASN A 17 12.11 17.80 -1.04
C ASN A 17 11.23 16.58 -0.74
N ASN A 18 11.82 15.43 -0.38
CA ASN A 18 11.10 14.18 -0.10
C ASN A 18 11.40 13.62 1.31
N GLU A 19 12.29 14.26 2.06
CA GLU A 19 12.72 13.84 3.39
C GLU A 19 11.55 13.70 4.37
N PHE A 20 10.61 14.64 4.38
CA PHE A 20 9.45 14.56 5.26
C PHE A 20 8.54 13.38 4.91
N ALA A 21 8.25 13.17 3.61
CA ALA A 21 7.43 12.06 3.15
C ALA A 21 8.09 10.70 3.44
N MET A 22 9.41 10.61 3.26
CA MET A 22 10.19 9.41 3.58
C MET A 22 10.18 9.13 5.09
N ALA A 23 10.41 10.15 5.93
CA ALA A 23 10.39 9.99 7.38
C ALA A 23 9.02 9.55 7.91
N ALA A 24 7.93 10.12 7.37
CA ALA A 24 6.57 9.70 7.70
C ALA A 24 6.29 8.25 7.26
N ALA A 25 6.74 7.86 6.07
CA ALA A 25 6.63 6.50 5.56
C ALA A 25 7.40 5.49 6.43
N GLU A 26 8.63 5.80 6.83
CA GLU A 26 9.42 4.97 7.74
C GLU A 26 8.75 4.83 9.12
N ALA A 27 8.16 5.91 9.64
CA ALA A 27 7.46 5.87 10.92
C ALA A 27 6.25 4.92 10.89
N VAL A 28 5.48 4.94 9.79
CA VAL A 28 4.36 4.00 9.58
C VAL A 28 4.86 2.56 9.41
N ALA A 29 5.93 2.36 8.66
CA ALA A 29 6.50 1.02 8.45
C ALA A 29 7.02 0.39 9.76
N LYS A 30 7.60 1.20 10.65
CA LYS A 30 8.12 0.75 11.97
C LYS A 30 7.03 0.51 13.01
N ASN A 31 5.91 1.21 12.93
CA ASN A 31 4.77 1.05 13.83
C ASN A 31 3.44 1.07 13.06
N PRO A 32 3.10 -0.02 12.35
CA PRO A 32 1.90 -0.11 11.55
C PRO A 32 0.65 0.13 12.39
N ALA A 33 -0.33 0.86 11.84
CA ALA A 33 -1.55 1.28 12.55
C ALA A 33 -1.34 2.12 13.82
N GLY A 34 -0.13 2.66 14.03
CA GLY A 34 0.17 3.59 15.11
C GLY A 34 -0.31 5.03 14.85
N THR A 35 0.49 6.01 15.28
CA THR A 35 0.12 7.43 15.30
C THR A 35 -0.25 8.02 13.93
N TYR A 36 0.37 7.54 12.85
CA TYR A 36 0.16 8.06 11.49
C TYR A 36 -0.77 7.16 10.68
N ASN A 37 -2.02 7.05 11.13
CA ASN A 37 -3.07 6.29 10.46
C ASN A 37 -4.33 7.16 10.25
N PRO A 38 -4.72 7.50 9.00
CA PRO A 38 -4.08 7.12 7.75
C PRO A 38 -2.85 7.98 7.41
N LEU A 39 -1.90 7.41 6.66
CA LEU A 39 -0.84 8.16 5.98
C LEU A 39 -1.26 8.48 4.54
N PHE A 40 -1.27 9.77 4.20
CA PHE A 40 -1.61 10.24 2.86
C PHE A 40 -0.42 10.96 2.21
N ILE A 41 0.10 10.42 1.10
CA ILE A 41 1.23 10.98 0.35
C ILE A 41 0.73 11.55 -0.98
N TYR A 42 0.99 12.84 -1.22
CA TYR A 42 0.59 13.54 -2.45
C TYR A 42 1.77 14.27 -3.09
N GLY A 43 1.62 14.62 -4.37
CA GLY A 43 2.64 15.32 -5.16
C GLY A 43 2.57 14.97 -6.65
N ASN A 44 3.32 15.70 -7.47
CA ASN A 44 3.37 15.50 -8.92
C ASN A 44 3.85 14.09 -9.31
N SER A 45 3.65 13.73 -10.59
CA SER A 45 4.16 12.48 -11.15
C SER A 45 5.69 12.38 -11.01
N GLY A 46 6.21 11.17 -10.83
CA GLY A 46 7.66 10.93 -10.73
C GLY A 46 8.31 11.27 -9.39
N LEU A 47 7.58 11.77 -8.39
CA LEU A 47 8.13 12.13 -7.07
C LEU A 47 8.24 10.96 -6.07
N GLY A 48 8.05 9.72 -6.54
CA GLY A 48 8.30 8.55 -5.69
C GLY A 48 7.17 8.08 -4.79
N LYS A 49 5.95 8.61 -4.94
CA LYS A 49 4.76 8.20 -4.15
C LYS A 49 4.55 6.68 -4.14
N THR A 50 4.57 6.06 -5.32
CA THR A 50 4.42 4.62 -5.48
C THR A 50 5.57 3.84 -4.86
N HIS A 51 6.79 4.37 -4.92
CA HIS A 51 7.96 3.75 -4.29
C HIS A 51 7.81 3.74 -2.78
N LEU A 52 7.50 4.88 -2.16
CA LEU A 52 7.30 4.98 -0.72
C LEU A 52 6.17 4.07 -0.22
N MET A 53 5.04 4.03 -0.93
CA MET A 53 3.91 3.15 -0.59
C MET A 53 4.31 1.67 -0.64
N LYS A 54 5.09 1.25 -1.65
CA LYS A 54 5.59 -0.12 -1.75
C LYS A 54 6.67 -0.44 -0.71
N ALA A 55 7.53 0.53 -0.38
CA ALA A 55 8.56 0.38 0.66
C ALA A 55 7.94 0.17 2.04
N ILE A 56 6.86 0.89 2.37
CA ILE A 56 6.07 0.63 3.58
C ILE A 56 5.58 -0.83 3.58
N GLY A 57 4.91 -1.25 2.50
CA GLY A 57 4.37 -2.61 2.43
C GLY A 57 5.44 -3.71 2.49
N TYR A 58 6.60 -3.48 1.86
CA TYR A 58 7.75 -4.38 1.93
C TYR A 58 8.27 -4.54 3.37
N GLU A 59 8.50 -3.43 4.08
CA GLU A 59 8.97 -3.47 5.47
C GLU A 59 7.94 -4.10 6.41
N ILE A 60 6.65 -3.82 6.20
CA ILE A 60 5.59 -4.44 7.01
C ILE A 60 5.57 -5.95 6.77
N HIS A 61 5.57 -6.38 5.51
CA HIS A 61 5.55 -7.80 5.14
C HIS A 61 6.78 -8.56 5.66
N LYS A 62 7.94 -7.90 5.71
CA LYS A 62 9.19 -8.49 6.19
C LYS A 62 9.26 -8.62 7.72
N ASN A 63 8.73 -7.63 8.45
CA ASN A 63 8.96 -7.51 9.89
C ASN A 63 7.76 -7.88 10.77
N PHE A 64 6.55 -7.99 10.20
CA PHE A 64 5.32 -8.28 10.95
C PHE A 64 4.60 -9.48 10.36
N ASP A 65 4.04 -10.32 11.23
CA ASP A 65 3.18 -11.43 10.83
C ASP A 65 1.75 -10.90 10.58
N CYS A 66 1.56 -10.25 9.44
CA CYS A 66 0.26 -9.74 9.02
C CYS A 66 0.08 -9.77 7.50
N LYS A 67 -1.17 -9.70 7.07
CA LYS A 67 -1.52 -9.60 5.65
C LYS A 67 -1.35 -8.16 5.18
N VAL A 68 -0.58 -7.96 4.12
CA VAL A 68 -0.34 -6.65 3.52
C VAL A 68 -0.95 -6.62 2.13
N LEU A 69 -1.94 -5.74 1.93
CA LEU A 69 -2.55 -5.51 0.62
C LEU A 69 -2.01 -4.24 -0.03
N TYR A 70 -1.61 -4.36 -1.29
CA TYR A 70 -1.35 -3.22 -2.17
C TYR A 70 -2.36 -3.23 -3.32
N LEU A 71 -3.06 -2.11 -3.53
CA LEU A 71 -4.14 -2.01 -4.51
C LEU A 71 -4.15 -0.62 -5.17
N SER A 72 -4.39 -0.56 -6.48
CA SER A 72 -4.66 0.71 -7.16
C SER A 72 -6.13 1.09 -7.01
N SER A 73 -6.44 2.39 -7.02
CA SER A 73 -7.83 2.86 -6.97
C SER A 73 -8.67 2.35 -8.15
N GLU A 74 -8.04 2.18 -9.32
CA GLU A 74 -8.69 1.60 -10.50
C GLU A 74 -9.09 0.15 -10.26
N LYS A 75 -8.14 -0.69 -9.81
CA LYS A 75 -8.45 -2.10 -9.52
C LYS A 75 -9.48 -2.22 -8.40
N PHE A 76 -9.36 -1.43 -7.35
CA PHE A 76 -10.36 -1.36 -6.29
C PHE A 76 -11.76 -1.04 -6.83
N THR A 77 -11.85 -0.06 -7.73
CA THR A 77 -13.14 0.36 -8.31
C THR A 77 -13.73 -0.74 -9.20
N ILE A 78 -12.91 -1.39 -10.03
CA ILE A 78 -13.32 -2.51 -10.88
C ILE A 78 -13.82 -3.68 -10.02
N ASP A 79 -12.99 -4.14 -9.09
CA ASP A 79 -13.32 -5.27 -8.21
C ASP A 79 -14.60 -4.96 -7.40
N LEU A 80 -14.80 -3.70 -7.00
CA LEU A 80 -16.02 -3.26 -6.30
C LEU A 80 -17.25 -3.32 -7.21
N ILE A 81 -17.17 -2.80 -8.45
CA ILE A 81 -18.28 -2.83 -9.41
C ILE A 81 -18.70 -4.27 -9.72
N ASP A 82 -17.73 -5.14 -9.96
CA ASP A 82 -17.98 -6.54 -10.29
C ASP A 82 -18.65 -7.27 -9.11
N SER A 83 -18.19 -7.02 -7.88
CA SER A 83 -18.80 -7.61 -6.67
C SER A 83 -20.28 -7.24 -6.48
N ILE A 84 -20.66 -6.02 -6.88
CA ILE A 84 -22.04 -5.52 -6.78
C ILE A 84 -22.93 -6.13 -7.88
N ARG A 85 -22.37 -6.37 -9.08
CA ARG A 85 -23.09 -6.99 -10.21
C ARG A 85 -23.39 -8.46 -9.94
N ASP A 86 -22.46 -9.19 -9.34
CA ASP A 86 -22.55 -10.63 -9.10
C ASP A 86 -23.33 -11.04 -7.84
N LYS A 87 -24.38 -10.30 -7.45
CA LYS A 87 -25.25 -10.55 -6.26
C LYS A 87 -26.00 -11.91 -6.24
N SER A 88 -25.57 -12.90 -7.02
CA SER A 88 -25.90 -14.31 -6.93
C SER A 88 -25.05 -15.01 -5.84
N GLN A 89 -25.41 -14.79 -4.58
CA GLN A 89 -25.15 -15.63 -3.39
C GLN A 89 -23.68 -15.95 -2.94
N ASN A 90 -22.61 -15.59 -3.66
CA ASN A 90 -21.21 -15.86 -3.20
C ASN A 90 -20.20 -14.68 -3.32
N SER A 91 -20.59 -13.54 -3.90
CA SER A 91 -19.68 -12.49 -4.39
C SER A 91 -19.02 -11.61 -3.33
N GLU A 92 -19.69 -11.34 -2.20
CA GLU A 92 -19.10 -10.51 -1.13
C GLU A 92 -17.92 -11.21 -0.44
N SER A 93 -17.93 -12.55 -0.42
CA SER A 93 -16.79 -13.34 0.04
C SER A 93 -15.61 -13.32 -0.94
N GLU A 94 -15.89 -13.14 -2.23
CA GLU A 94 -14.89 -13.20 -3.30
C GLU A 94 -14.14 -11.88 -3.44
N PHE A 95 -14.82 -10.74 -3.30
CA PHE A 95 -14.18 -9.43 -3.19
C PHE A 95 -13.24 -9.36 -1.99
N ARG A 96 -13.69 -9.85 -0.82
CA ARG A 96 -12.85 -9.94 0.38
C ARG A 96 -11.67 -10.91 0.18
N LYS A 97 -11.88 -12.06 -0.45
CA LYS A 97 -10.79 -12.99 -0.79
C LYS A 97 -9.75 -12.37 -1.73
N ASN A 98 -10.17 -11.63 -2.75
CA ASN A 98 -9.25 -10.96 -3.69
C ASN A 98 -8.44 -9.82 -3.05
N ILE A 99 -8.95 -9.24 -1.97
CA ILE A 99 -8.31 -8.19 -1.17
C ILE A 99 -7.47 -8.79 -0.03
N GLU A 100 -7.77 -10.01 0.42
CA GLU A 100 -7.07 -10.71 1.51
C GLU A 100 -6.04 -11.75 1.06
N MET A 101 -5.85 -11.94 -0.26
CA MET A 101 -4.81 -12.78 -0.88
C MET A 101 -3.62 -11.94 -1.35
#